data_AF-A0A2D8IUQ3-F1
#
_entry.id   AF-A0A2D8IUQ3-F1
#
_cell.length_a   1.000
_cell.length_b   1.000
_cell.length_c   1.000
_cell.angle_alpha   90.00
_cell.angle_beta   90.00
_cell.angle_gamma   90.00
#
_symmetry.space_group_name_H-M   'P 1'
#
loop_
_entity.id
_entity.type
_entity.pdbx_description
1 polymer ?
#
loop_
_entity_poly.entity_id
_entity_poly.type
_entity_poly.pdbx_seq_one_letter_code
_entity_poly.pdbx_strand_id
1 'polypeptide(L)'
;MRPVWRAAALLTVAVGLGVVADSDLNRMERLADARYGPATGDLVARWRDLINETSGMPTADKLARVNRFFNRQVRWRQDVDIWGQNDYWATPLETLGRREGDCEDFSISKYMTLVLAGVPVEQLRITYVKAAMGAPGSGLSQAHMVLAWYESPGAEPLILDNLVSEIRPASRRPDLKPVFGFNTQGLWVGAATRAATNDPGARLSRWRDLLQRMADDGLSPGPLTTE
;
A
#
# COMPACT_ATOMS: atom_id res chain seq x y z
N MET A 1 42.55 55.21 -14.38
CA MET A 1 42.58 53.73 -14.25
C MET A 1 41.49 53.35 -13.26
N ARG A 2 40.46 52.59 -13.68
CA ARG A 2 39.33 52.19 -12.82
C ARG A 2 39.55 50.75 -12.32
N PRO A 3 39.31 50.42 -11.04
CA PRO A 3 39.46 49.06 -10.53
C PRO A 3 38.26 48.19 -10.92
N VAL A 4 38.53 46.96 -11.36
CA VAL A 4 37.52 45.95 -11.69
C VAL A 4 37.30 45.09 -10.46
N TRP A 5 36.12 45.19 -9.84
CA TRP A 5 35.71 44.29 -8.76
C TRP A 5 35.13 43.01 -9.38
N ARG A 6 35.77 41.87 -9.15
CA ARG A 6 35.21 40.54 -9.48
C ARG A 6 34.31 40.11 -8.32
N ALA A 7 33.00 40.13 -8.52
CA ALA A 7 32.06 39.50 -7.62
C ALA A 7 32.10 37.98 -7.84
N ALA A 8 32.50 37.21 -6.83
CA ALA A 8 32.38 35.76 -6.82
C ALA A 8 30.93 35.39 -6.45
N ALA A 9 30.21 34.73 -7.35
CA ALA A 9 28.89 34.19 -7.07
C ALA A 9 29.04 32.86 -6.30
N LEU A 10 28.60 32.84 -5.04
CA LEU A 10 28.44 31.62 -4.26
C LEU A 10 27.16 30.92 -4.71
N LEU A 11 27.30 29.75 -5.35
CA LEU A 11 26.19 28.85 -5.64
C LEU A 11 25.87 28.08 -4.35
N THR A 12 24.84 28.49 -3.62
CA THR A 12 24.24 27.67 -2.57
C THR A 12 23.42 26.55 -3.23
N VAL A 13 23.96 25.32 -3.21
CA VAL A 13 23.18 24.12 -3.49
C VAL A 13 22.28 23.86 -2.28
N ALA A 14 21.01 24.24 -2.39
CA ALA A 14 19.99 23.84 -1.43
C ALA A 14 19.69 22.35 -1.65
N VAL A 15 20.27 21.49 -0.82
CA VAL A 15 19.82 20.10 -0.70
C VAL A 15 18.49 20.13 0.04
N GLY A 16 17.40 19.97 -0.71
CA GLY A 16 16.07 19.80 -0.14
C GLY A 16 15.97 18.46 0.57
N LEU A 17 16.26 18.44 1.87
CA LEU A 17 15.83 17.35 2.75
C LEU A 17 14.32 17.51 2.94
N GLY A 18 13.54 16.86 2.09
CA GLY A 18 12.12 16.65 2.36
C GLY A 18 12.02 15.83 3.64
N VAL A 19 11.63 16.46 4.74
CA VAL A 19 11.28 15.76 5.97
C VAL A 19 10.04 14.94 5.65
N VAL A 20 10.23 13.64 5.39
CA VAL A 20 9.13 12.67 5.41
C VAL A 20 8.51 12.78 6.79
N ALA A 21 7.21 13.07 6.87
CA ALA A 21 6.49 13.00 8.13
C ALA A 21 6.63 11.56 8.66
N ASP A 22 7.41 11.38 9.72
CA ASP A 22 7.69 10.06 10.27
C ASP A 22 6.40 9.49 10.85
N SER A 23 6.02 8.29 10.44
CA SER A 23 4.79 7.66 10.96
C SER A 23 5.00 7.31 12.44
N ASP A 24 4.06 7.71 13.31
CA ASP A 24 4.16 7.45 14.76
C ASP A 24 3.64 6.04 15.08
N LEU A 25 4.48 5.03 14.77
CA LEU A 25 4.16 3.63 15.03
C LEU A 25 4.01 3.32 16.53
N ASN A 26 4.61 4.14 17.41
CA ASN A 26 4.41 4.01 18.85
C ASN A 26 3.00 4.45 19.26
N ARG A 27 2.46 5.50 18.65
CA ARG A 27 1.06 5.90 18.84
C ARG A 27 0.12 4.83 18.32
N MET A 28 0.39 4.23 17.17
CA MET A 28 -0.42 3.13 16.65
C MET A 28 -0.49 1.96 17.63
N GLU A 29 0.64 1.56 18.21
CA GLU A 29 0.70 0.48 19.21
C GLU A 29 -0.21 0.80 20.42
N ARG A 30 -0.11 2.02 20.96
CA ARG A 30 -0.98 2.48 22.06
C ARG A 30 -2.45 2.53 21.67
N LEU A 31 -2.77 2.95 20.44
CA LEU A 31 -4.14 2.95 19.93
C LEU A 31 -4.68 1.53 19.76
N ALA A 32 -3.85 0.60 19.30
CA ALA A 32 -4.23 -0.81 19.17
C ALA A 32 -4.58 -1.43 20.52
N ASP A 33 -3.72 -1.21 21.53
CA ASP A 33 -3.98 -1.64 22.90
C ASP A 33 -5.28 -1.04 23.45
N ALA A 34 -5.46 0.28 23.32
CA ALA A 34 -6.63 0.97 23.84
C ALA A 34 -7.95 0.58 23.15
N ARG A 35 -7.94 0.35 21.83
CA ARG A 35 -9.16 0.08 21.04
C ARG A 35 -9.51 -1.40 20.95
N TYR A 36 -8.52 -2.29 20.94
CA TYR A 36 -8.70 -3.71 20.65
C TYR A 36 -8.06 -4.64 21.70
N GLY A 37 -7.37 -4.09 22.69
CA GLY A 37 -6.77 -4.82 23.80
C GLY A 37 -5.30 -5.23 23.60
N PRO A 38 -4.65 -5.75 24.66
CA PRO A 38 -3.20 -5.97 24.70
C PRO A 38 -2.67 -6.89 23.61
N ALA A 39 -3.41 -7.95 23.28
CA ALA A 39 -3.01 -8.88 22.21
C ALA A 39 -2.89 -8.20 20.84
N THR A 40 -3.68 -7.15 20.58
CA THR A 40 -3.56 -6.35 19.37
C THR A 40 -2.41 -5.36 19.46
N GLY A 41 -2.19 -4.75 20.64
CA GLY A 41 -0.97 -3.96 20.91
C GLY A 41 0.30 -4.74 20.55
N ASP A 42 0.43 -5.97 21.05
CA ASP A 42 1.54 -6.87 20.74
C ASP A 42 1.64 -7.21 19.24
N LEU A 43 0.51 -7.36 18.55
CA LEU A 43 0.49 -7.61 17.11
C LEU A 43 0.97 -6.40 16.30
N VAL A 44 0.57 -5.18 16.70
CA VAL A 44 1.04 -3.93 16.08
C VAL A 44 2.52 -3.70 16.38
N ALA A 45 3.01 -4.04 17.58
CA ALA A 45 4.44 -4.02 17.89
C ALA A 45 5.22 -4.96 16.97
N ARG A 46 4.75 -6.20 16.77
CA ARG A 46 5.36 -7.15 15.80
C ARG A 46 5.31 -6.67 14.36
N TRP A 47 4.25 -5.94 13.99
CA TRP A 47 4.16 -5.33 12.66
C TRP A 47 5.16 -4.18 12.49
N ARG A 48 5.37 -3.35 13.51
CA ARG A 48 6.46 -2.35 13.54
C ARG A 48 7.83 -3.03 13.39
N ASP A 49 8.06 -4.13 14.09
CA ASP A 49 9.32 -4.88 13.97
C ASP A 49 9.52 -5.44 12.56
N LEU A 50 8.45 -5.97 11.94
CA LEU A 50 8.48 -6.39 10.53
C LEU A 50 8.91 -5.25 9.59
N ILE A 51 8.38 -4.04 9.77
CA ILE A 51 8.77 -2.87 8.96
C ILE A 51 10.26 -2.60 9.14
N ASN A 52 10.74 -2.51 10.38
CA ASN A 52 12.13 -2.23 10.69
C ASN A 52 13.09 -3.28 10.13
N GLU A 53 12.77 -4.57 10.31
CA GLU A 53 13.57 -5.68 9.78
C GLU A 53 13.63 -5.65 8.25
N THR A 54 12.49 -5.41 7.59
CA THR A 54 12.41 -5.47 6.12
C THR A 54 13.02 -4.26 5.44
N SER A 55 13.13 -3.10 6.10
CA SER A 55 13.73 -1.88 5.52
C SER A 55 15.13 -2.10 4.92
N GLY A 56 15.96 -2.93 5.56
CA GLY A 56 17.33 -3.23 5.10
C GLY A 56 17.46 -4.41 4.13
N MET A 57 16.36 -5.08 3.78
CA MET A 57 16.39 -6.30 2.95
C MET A 57 16.32 -6.02 1.45
N PRO A 58 16.76 -6.94 0.58
CA PRO A 58 16.43 -6.91 -0.85
C PRO A 58 14.92 -6.85 -1.08
N THR A 59 14.46 -6.13 -2.12
CA THR A 59 13.02 -5.91 -2.37
C THR A 59 12.22 -7.21 -2.45
N ALA A 60 12.73 -8.24 -3.12
CA ALA A 60 12.07 -9.54 -3.19
C ALA A 60 11.78 -10.15 -1.81
N ASP A 61 12.70 -10.01 -0.85
CA ASP A 61 12.52 -10.49 0.51
C ASP A 61 11.51 -9.64 1.29
N LYS A 62 11.49 -8.30 1.06
CA LYS A 62 10.44 -7.41 1.62
C LYS A 62 9.06 -7.88 1.17
N LEU A 63 8.87 -8.08 -0.14
CA LEU A 63 7.60 -8.53 -0.72
C LEU A 63 7.17 -9.87 -0.09
N ALA A 64 8.08 -10.84 -0.01
CA ALA A 64 7.79 -12.16 0.52
C ALA A 64 7.43 -12.15 2.01
N ARG A 65 8.15 -11.37 2.84
CA ARG A 65 7.87 -11.27 4.28
C ARG A 65 6.56 -10.55 4.56
N VAL A 66 6.31 -9.42 3.88
CA VAL A 66 5.07 -8.65 4.05
C VAL A 66 3.86 -9.45 3.57
N ASN A 67 3.94 -10.09 2.39
CA ASN A 67 2.83 -10.90 1.89
C ASN A 67 2.46 -12.03 2.86
N ARG A 68 3.48 -12.73 3.37
CA ARG A 68 3.32 -13.83 4.33
C ARG A 68 2.76 -13.35 5.67
N PHE A 69 3.17 -12.18 6.16
CA PHE A 69 2.69 -11.65 7.43
C PHE A 69 1.17 -11.47 7.40
N PHE A 70 0.65 -10.67 6.46
CA PHE A 70 -0.79 -10.41 6.40
C PHE A 70 -1.60 -11.66 6.05
N ASN A 71 -1.13 -12.51 5.14
CA ASN A 71 -1.80 -13.77 4.82
C ASN A 71 -1.87 -14.75 5.99
N ARG A 72 -1.06 -14.56 7.04
CA ARG A 72 -1.10 -15.38 8.28
C ARG A 72 -1.84 -14.72 9.43
N GLN A 73 -1.76 -13.38 9.55
CA GLN A 73 -2.34 -12.66 10.68
C GLN A 73 -3.83 -12.34 10.50
N VAL A 74 -4.28 -12.25 9.24
CA VAL A 74 -5.63 -11.80 8.88
C VAL A 74 -6.40 -12.95 8.24
N ARG A 75 -7.63 -13.17 8.70
CA ARG A 75 -8.58 -14.11 8.10
C ARG A 75 -9.43 -13.39 7.06
N TRP A 76 -9.61 -13.99 5.89
CA TRP A 76 -10.54 -13.44 4.91
C TRP A 76 -11.99 -13.53 5.41
N ARG A 77 -12.71 -12.40 5.38
CA ARG A 77 -14.13 -12.26 5.70
C ARG A 77 -14.71 -11.09 4.91
N GLN A 78 -16.01 -11.09 4.65
CA GLN A 78 -16.67 -9.99 3.93
C GLN A 78 -16.95 -8.81 4.87
N ASP A 79 -16.92 -7.60 4.33
CA ASP A 79 -17.16 -6.37 5.11
C ASP A 79 -18.50 -6.34 5.83
N VAL A 80 -19.55 -6.89 5.23
CA VAL A 80 -20.87 -6.92 5.86
C VAL A 80 -20.85 -7.70 7.17
N ASP A 81 -20.00 -8.73 7.27
CA ASP A 81 -19.82 -9.53 8.49
C ASP A 81 -18.95 -8.82 9.53
N ILE A 82 -17.96 -8.02 9.10
CA ILE A 82 -16.96 -7.38 9.98
C ILE A 82 -17.45 -6.01 10.47
N TRP A 83 -17.97 -5.21 9.55
CA TRP A 83 -18.25 -3.77 9.70
C TRP A 83 -19.74 -3.43 9.62
N GLY A 84 -20.60 -4.39 9.24
CA GLY A 84 -22.03 -4.13 9.00
C GLY A 84 -22.30 -3.21 7.80
N GLN A 85 -21.30 -3.04 6.93
CA GLN A 85 -21.32 -2.15 5.77
C GLN A 85 -20.75 -2.90 4.56
N ASN A 86 -21.18 -2.52 3.36
CA ASN A 86 -20.59 -3.07 2.15
C ASN A 86 -19.38 -2.22 1.73
N ASP A 87 -18.27 -2.86 1.35
CA ASP A 87 -17.13 -2.22 0.68
C ASP A 87 -16.53 -1.10 1.55
N TYR A 88 -16.10 -1.51 2.75
CA TYR A 88 -15.46 -0.69 3.78
C TYR A 88 -13.95 -0.98 3.75
N TRP A 89 -13.17 -0.01 3.29
CA TRP A 89 -11.72 -0.19 3.23
C TRP A 89 -11.11 0.06 4.61
N ALA A 90 -10.52 -0.95 5.22
CA ALA A 90 -9.93 -0.85 6.54
C ALA A 90 -8.50 -0.30 6.53
N THR A 91 -8.14 0.49 7.54
CA THR A 91 -6.74 0.86 7.79
C THR A 91 -5.93 -0.36 8.28
N PRO A 92 -4.59 -0.37 8.17
CA PRO A 92 -3.77 -1.43 8.74
C PRO A 92 -4.02 -1.65 10.23
N LEU A 93 -4.32 -0.59 10.99
CA LEU A 93 -4.67 -0.72 12.41
C LEU A 93 -6.01 -1.44 12.58
N GLU A 94 -7.02 -1.08 11.81
CA GLU A 94 -8.34 -1.72 11.82
C GLU A 94 -8.26 -3.19 11.39
N THR A 95 -7.56 -3.49 10.30
CA THR A 95 -7.33 -4.86 9.79
C THR A 95 -6.62 -5.72 10.84
N LEU A 96 -5.56 -5.20 11.49
CA LEU A 96 -4.86 -5.93 12.56
C LEU A 96 -5.70 -6.02 13.84
N GLY A 97 -6.53 -5.01 14.12
CA GLY A 97 -7.42 -4.99 15.28
C GLY A 97 -8.55 -6.01 15.20
N ARG A 98 -9.16 -6.17 14.02
CA ARG A 98 -10.15 -7.23 13.77
C ARG A 98 -9.52 -8.58 13.49
N ARG A 99 -8.30 -8.60 12.94
CA ARG A 99 -7.64 -9.78 12.38
C ARG A 99 -8.49 -10.44 11.30
N GLU A 100 -9.31 -9.63 10.66
CA GLU A 100 -10.24 -9.97 9.59
C GLU A 100 -10.23 -8.82 8.58
N GLY A 101 -10.47 -9.16 7.32
CA GLY A 101 -10.60 -8.22 6.22
C GLY A 101 -10.88 -8.96 4.92
N ASP A 102 -11.27 -8.25 3.88
CA ASP A 102 -11.49 -8.84 2.57
C ASP A 102 -10.30 -8.59 1.62
N CYS A 103 -10.48 -8.48 0.30
CA CYS A 103 -9.34 -8.44 -0.61
C CYS A 103 -8.58 -7.10 -0.61
N GLU A 104 -9.27 -5.97 -0.46
CA GLU A 104 -8.66 -4.65 -0.42
C GLU A 104 -7.86 -4.45 0.85
N ASP A 105 -8.35 -4.91 2.00
CA ASP A 105 -7.72 -4.69 3.31
C ASP A 105 -6.33 -5.31 3.35
N PHE A 106 -6.19 -6.50 2.76
CA PHE A 106 -4.90 -7.16 2.60
C PHE A 106 -3.98 -6.37 1.66
N SER A 107 -4.52 -5.91 0.53
CA SER A 107 -3.74 -5.18 -0.48
C SER A 107 -3.24 -3.84 0.04
N ILE A 108 -4.11 -3.09 0.73
CA ILE A 108 -3.82 -1.82 1.38
C ILE A 108 -2.79 -2.02 2.50
N SER A 109 -2.98 -3.00 3.37
CA SER A 109 -2.05 -3.25 4.47
C SER A 109 -0.66 -3.64 3.98
N LYS A 110 -0.58 -4.48 2.95
CA LYS A 110 0.70 -4.82 2.28
C LYS A 110 1.33 -3.60 1.62
N TYR A 111 0.54 -2.78 0.92
CA TYR A 111 0.99 -1.57 0.25
C TYR A 111 1.65 -0.62 1.24
N MET A 112 0.94 -0.27 2.31
CA MET A 112 1.41 0.65 3.34
C MET A 112 2.67 0.13 4.02
N THR A 113 2.71 -1.16 4.36
CA THR A 113 3.88 -1.77 5.00
C THR A 113 5.11 -1.72 4.09
N LEU A 114 4.96 -1.96 2.79
CA LEU A 114 6.08 -1.91 1.84
C LEU A 114 6.57 -0.49 1.61
N VAL A 115 5.67 0.51 1.57
CA VAL A 115 6.03 1.92 1.52
C VAL A 115 6.83 2.32 2.77
N LEU A 116 6.35 1.95 3.96
CA LEU A 116 7.07 2.20 5.22
C LEU A 116 8.42 1.48 5.29
N ALA A 117 8.53 0.30 4.66
CA ALA A 117 9.79 -0.43 4.50
C ALA A 117 10.69 0.12 3.38
N GLY A 118 10.35 1.28 2.79
CA GLY A 118 11.17 1.98 1.80
C GLY A 118 11.08 1.45 0.36
N VAL A 119 10.03 0.68 0.01
CA VAL A 119 9.75 0.40 -1.41
C VAL A 119 9.15 1.66 -2.05
N PRO A 120 9.68 2.14 -3.19
CA PRO A 120 9.17 3.34 -3.83
C PRO A 120 7.70 3.22 -4.22
N VAL A 121 6.92 4.28 -3.97
CA VAL A 121 5.46 4.30 -4.20
C VAL A 121 5.13 4.01 -5.67
N GLU A 122 5.91 4.55 -6.59
CA GLU A 122 5.75 4.38 -8.03
C GLU A 122 5.89 2.92 -8.51
N GLN A 123 6.53 2.06 -7.71
CA GLN A 123 6.66 0.63 -7.97
C GLN A 123 5.46 -0.17 -7.47
N LEU A 124 4.57 0.42 -6.68
CA LEU A 124 3.46 -0.30 -6.05
C LEU A 124 2.12 0.20 -6.58
N ARG A 125 1.24 -0.73 -6.93
CA ARG A 125 -0.14 -0.42 -7.34
C ARG A 125 -1.11 -1.40 -6.70
N ILE A 126 -2.01 -0.88 -5.88
CA ILE A 126 -3.21 -1.61 -5.49
C ILE A 126 -4.08 -1.75 -6.74
N THR A 127 -4.41 -2.97 -7.14
CA THR A 127 -4.96 -3.28 -8.46
C THR A 127 -6.30 -4.00 -8.29
N TYR A 128 -7.36 -3.37 -8.80
CA TYR A 128 -8.66 -4.00 -8.95
C TYR A 128 -8.64 -4.89 -10.19
N VAL A 129 -9.06 -6.14 -10.01
CA VAL A 129 -9.07 -7.17 -11.05
C VAL A 129 -10.43 -7.87 -11.09
N LYS A 130 -10.75 -8.46 -12.24
CA LYS A 130 -11.76 -9.51 -12.33
C LYS A 130 -11.04 -10.85 -12.19
N ALA A 131 -11.25 -11.53 -11.07
CA ALA A 131 -10.73 -12.88 -10.83
C ALA A 131 -11.68 -13.91 -11.45
N ALA A 132 -11.16 -14.79 -12.31
CA ALA A 132 -11.91 -15.89 -12.87
C ALA A 132 -12.23 -16.91 -11.80
N MET A 133 -13.50 -17.30 -11.70
CA MET A 133 -14.01 -18.20 -10.69
C MET A 133 -14.54 -19.49 -11.31
N GLY A 134 -14.42 -20.59 -10.58
CA GLY A 134 -14.91 -21.90 -11.01
C GLY A 134 -14.04 -22.55 -12.11
N ALA A 135 -14.66 -23.45 -12.89
CA ALA A 135 -13.94 -24.23 -13.88
C ALA A 135 -13.38 -23.36 -15.04
N PRO A 136 -12.23 -23.72 -15.64
CA PRO A 136 -11.72 -23.05 -16.83
C PRO A 136 -12.79 -22.95 -17.93
N GLY A 137 -13.02 -21.74 -18.45
CA GLY A 137 -14.03 -21.48 -19.49
C GLY A 137 -15.45 -21.21 -18.99
N SER A 138 -15.70 -21.21 -17.67
CA SER A 138 -17.02 -20.91 -17.09
C SER A 138 -17.54 -19.49 -17.41
N GLY A 139 -16.62 -18.55 -17.70
CA GLY A 139 -16.93 -17.13 -17.83
C GLY A 139 -17.30 -16.43 -16.52
N LEU A 140 -17.35 -17.15 -15.40
CA LEU A 140 -17.65 -16.58 -14.10
C LEU A 140 -16.45 -15.75 -13.61
N SER A 141 -16.72 -14.54 -13.14
CA SER A 141 -15.69 -13.70 -12.53
C SER A 141 -16.23 -12.96 -11.32
N GLN A 142 -15.35 -12.69 -10.37
CA GLN A 142 -15.62 -11.91 -9.16
C GLN A 142 -14.67 -10.72 -9.10
N ALA A 143 -15.15 -9.61 -8.56
CA ALA A 143 -14.30 -8.48 -8.20
C ALA A 143 -13.27 -8.95 -7.15
N HIS A 144 -12.01 -8.58 -7.34
CA HIS A 144 -10.94 -8.90 -6.41
C HIS A 144 -9.90 -7.77 -6.40
N MET A 145 -9.11 -7.67 -5.35
CA MET A 145 -8.04 -6.70 -5.23
C MET A 145 -6.73 -7.39 -4.85
N VAL A 146 -5.65 -7.00 -5.53
CA VAL A 146 -4.30 -7.50 -5.29
C VAL A 146 -3.32 -6.32 -5.24
N LEU A 147 -2.12 -6.56 -4.70
CA LEU A 147 -1.03 -5.60 -4.80
C LEU A 147 -0.06 -6.04 -5.89
N ALA A 148 0.18 -5.16 -6.87
CA ALA A 148 1.16 -5.35 -7.92
C ALA A 148 2.44 -4.55 -7.58
N TRP A 149 3.59 -5.21 -7.67
CA TRP A 149 4.90 -4.57 -7.61
C TRP A 149 5.59 -4.61 -8.97
N TYR A 150 6.12 -3.48 -9.43
CA TYR A 150 6.82 -3.29 -10.69
C TYR A 150 8.28 -2.97 -10.43
N GLU A 151 9.19 -3.78 -10.99
CA GLU A 151 10.64 -3.51 -10.88
C GLU A 151 11.03 -2.18 -11.53
N SER A 152 10.40 -1.87 -12.65
CA SER A 152 10.55 -0.61 -13.37
C SER A 152 9.26 -0.25 -14.12
N PRO A 153 9.08 1.02 -14.54
CA PRO A 153 7.89 1.43 -15.29
C PRO A 153 7.69 0.57 -16.55
N GLY A 154 6.54 -0.09 -16.66
CA GLY A 154 6.19 -0.96 -17.79
C GLY A 154 6.73 -2.39 -17.71
N ALA A 155 7.50 -2.73 -16.66
CA ALA A 155 7.86 -4.12 -16.39
C ALA A 155 6.62 -4.98 -16.11
N GLU A 156 6.75 -6.28 -16.28
CA GLU A 156 5.74 -7.21 -15.80
C GLU A 156 5.71 -7.18 -14.26
N PRO A 157 4.54 -6.99 -13.62
CA PRO A 157 4.50 -6.94 -12.17
C PRO A 157 4.50 -8.32 -11.53
N LEU A 158 5.04 -8.36 -10.31
CA LEU A 158 4.81 -9.43 -9.35
C LEU A 158 3.51 -9.17 -8.58
N ILE A 159 2.70 -10.20 -8.38
CA ILE A 159 1.39 -10.10 -7.75
C ILE A 159 1.44 -10.68 -6.33
N LEU A 160 1.09 -9.85 -5.36
CA LEU A 160 0.87 -10.20 -3.97
C LEU A 160 -0.64 -10.31 -3.73
N ASP A 161 -1.09 -11.50 -3.35
CA ASP A 161 -2.50 -11.86 -3.26
C ASP A 161 -2.79 -12.54 -1.91
N ASN A 162 -4.02 -12.42 -1.40
CA ASN A 162 -4.48 -13.14 -0.22
C ASN A 162 -5.06 -14.52 -0.56
N LEU A 163 -5.58 -14.73 -1.78
CA LEU A 163 -6.10 -16.03 -2.22
C LEU A 163 -4.98 -17.01 -2.58
N VAL A 164 -3.91 -16.51 -3.20
CA VAL A 164 -2.72 -17.28 -3.57
C VAL A 164 -1.50 -16.66 -2.90
N SER A 165 -0.94 -17.35 -1.91
CA SER A 165 0.18 -16.82 -1.11
C SER A 165 1.52 -16.79 -1.85
N GLU A 166 1.67 -17.56 -2.92
CA GLU A 166 2.87 -17.51 -3.76
C GLU A 166 2.87 -16.23 -4.61
N ILE A 167 3.94 -15.46 -4.52
CA ILE A 167 4.14 -14.26 -5.34
C ILE A 167 4.52 -14.73 -6.75
N ARG A 168 3.71 -14.35 -7.74
CA ARG A 168 3.88 -14.78 -9.12
C ARG A 168 3.86 -13.58 -10.07
N PRO A 169 4.59 -13.63 -11.19
CA PRO A 169 4.43 -12.64 -12.24
C PRO A 169 3.01 -12.69 -12.83
N ALA A 170 2.51 -11.57 -13.34
CA ALA A 170 1.14 -11.44 -13.83
C ALA A 170 0.76 -12.46 -14.93
N SER A 171 1.69 -12.81 -15.83
CA SER A 171 1.51 -13.85 -16.86
C SER A 171 1.24 -15.24 -16.28
N ARG A 172 1.66 -15.49 -15.04
CA ARG A 172 1.40 -16.73 -14.28
C ARG A 172 0.15 -16.63 -13.41
N ARG A 173 -0.64 -15.57 -13.59
CA ARG A 173 -1.97 -15.35 -13.00
C ARG A 173 -3.02 -15.04 -14.08
N PRO A 174 -3.23 -15.95 -15.05
CA PRO A 174 -4.19 -15.72 -16.14
C PRO A 174 -5.64 -15.60 -15.66
N ASP A 175 -5.90 -16.06 -14.43
CA ASP A 175 -7.15 -15.92 -13.67
C ASP A 175 -7.47 -14.46 -13.35
N LEU A 176 -6.49 -13.56 -13.27
CA LEU A 176 -6.71 -12.16 -12.93
C LEU A 176 -6.71 -11.27 -14.18
N LYS A 177 -7.79 -10.49 -14.37
CA LYS A 177 -7.88 -9.49 -15.45
C LYS A 177 -7.89 -8.08 -14.84
N PRO A 178 -6.82 -7.28 -14.98
CA PRO A 178 -6.77 -5.94 -14.39
C PRO A 178 -7.77 -4.99 -15.04
N VAL A 179 -8.44 -4.20 -14.19
CA VAL A 179 -9.36 -3.13 -14.63
C VAL A 179 -8.73 -1.77 -14.41
N PHE A 180 -8.22 -1.52 -13.21
CA PHE A 180 -7.46 -0.32 -12.88
C PHE A 180 -6.52 -0.60 -11.70
N GLY A 181 -5.47 0.21 -11.58
CA GLY A 181 -4.57 0.21 -10.43
C GLY A 181 -4.39 1.62 -9.89
N PHE A 182 -4.06 1.76 -8.62
CA PHE A 182 -3.87 3.05 -7.97
C PHE A 182 -2.86 2.94 -6.81
N ASN A 183 -2.34 4.08 -6.39
CA ASN A 183 -1.54 4.24 -5.18
C ASN A 183 -1.76 5.67 -4.63
N THR A 184 -0.89 6.18 -3.76
CA THR A 184 -1.04 7.56 -3.26
C THR A 184 -0.73 8.65 -4.29
N GLN A 185 -0.09 8.33 -5.41
CA GLN A 185 0.40 9.31 -6.41
C GLN A 185 -0.33 9.25 -7.75
N GLY A 186 -1.03 8.15 -8.05
CA GLY A 186 -1.66 8.00 -9.36
C GLY A 186 -2.70 6.90 -9.45
N LEU A 187 -3.50 6.99 -10.51
CA LEU A 187 -4.49 5.99 -10.90
C LEU A 187 -4.31 5.66 -12.38
N TRP A 188 -4.21 4.38 -12.72
CA TRP A 188 -4.00 3.83 -14.05
C TRP A 188 -5.18 2.96 -14.46
N VAL A 189 -5.63 3.06 -15.70
CA VAL A 189 -6.72 2.24 -16.24
C VAL A 189 -6.17 1.18 -17.18
N GLY A 190 -6.64 -0.06 -17.03
CA GLY A 190 -6.17 -1.21 -17.80
C GLY A 190 -4.66 -1.45 -17.65
N ALA A 191 -3.98 -1.65 -18.77
CA ALA A 191 -2.53 -1.86 -18.83
C ALA A 191 -1.74 -0.55 -19.09
N ALA A 192 -2.33 0.62 -18.85
CA ALA A 192 -1.67 1.89 -19.12
C ALA A 192 -0.43 2.10 -18.22
N THR A 193 0.66 2.59 -18.83
CA THR A 193 1.87 2.98 -18.10
C THR A 193 1.74 4.39 -17.51
N ARG A 194 1.03 5.28 -18.19
CA ARG A 194 0.74 6.65 -17.76
C ARG A 194 -0.51 6.70 -16.87
N ALA A 195 -0.44 7.47 -15.78
CA ALA A 195 -1.58 7.70 -14.90
C ALA A 195 -2.65 8.52 -15.62
N ALA A 196 -3.91 8.14 -15.44
CA ALA A 196 -5.08 8.89 -15.87
C ALA A 196 -5.35 10.13 -14.98
N THR A 197 -4.90 10.08 -13.73
CA THR A 197 -4.91 11.20 -12.78
C THR A 197 -3.76 11.04 -11.79
N ASN A 198 -3.21 12.16 -11.32
CA ASN A 198 -2.26 12.22 -10.21
C ASN A 198 -2.94 12.51 -8.86
N ASP A 199 -4.26 12.66 -8.86
CA ASP A 199 -5.10 12.72 -7.67
C ASP A 199 -6.07 11.54 -7.65
N PRO A 200 -5.66 10.39 -7.09
CA PRO A 200 -6.52 9.22 -6.92
C PRO A 200 -7.65 9.46 -5.92
N GLY A 201 -7.41 10.30 -4.90
CA GLY A 201 -8.38 10.62 -3.85
C GLY A 201 -9.60 11.38 -4.37
N ALA A 202 -9.45 12.21 -5.40
CA ALA A 202 -10.58 12.85 -6.09
C ALA A 202 -11.46 11.84 -6.86
N ARG A 203 -10.91 10.70 -7.27
CA ARG A 203 -11.64 9.67 -8.04
C ARG A 203 -12.15 8.52 -7.18
N LEU A 204 -11.48 8.23 -6.07
CA LEU A 204 -11.77 7.13 -5.16
C LEU A 204 -12.04 7.69 -3.76
N SER A 205 -13.31 7.98 -3.47
CA SER A 205 -13.71 8.59 -2.18
C SER A 205 -13.31 7.73 -0.98
N ARG A 206 -13.41 6.39 -1.09
CA ARG A 206 -12.99 5.45 -0.04
C ARG A 206 -11.50 5.51 0.24
N TRP A 207 -10.69 5.65 -0.81
CA TRP A 207 -9.25 5.81 -0.66
C TRP A 207 -8.91 7.10 0.11
N ARG A 208 -9.57 8.21 -0.25
CA ARG A 208 -9.40 9.49 0.45
C ARG A 208 -9.81 9.41 1.92
N ASP A 209 -10.97 8.81 2.21
CA ASP A 209 -11.45 8.59 3.58
C ASP A 209 -10.46 7.73 4.39
N LEU A 210 -10.00 6.63 3.82
CA LEU A 210 -9.02 5.75 4.44
C LEU A 210 -7.70 6.45 4.74
N LEU A 211 -7.19 7.31 3.84
CA LEU A 211 -5.99 8.09 4.08
C LEU A 211 -6.16 9.07 5.25
N GLN A 212 -7.35 9.66 5.41
CA GLN A 212 -7.66 10.51 6.56
C GLN A 212 -7.65 9.69 7.86
N ARG A 213 -8.32 8.54 7.89
CA ARG A 213 -8.35 7.65 9.07
C ARG A 213 -6.96 7.11 9.43
N MET A 214 -6.13 6.79 8.44
CA MET A 214 -4.72 6.44 8.65
C MET A 214 -3.94 7.57 9.33
N ALA A 215 -4.12 8.82 8.87
CA ALA A 215 -3.47 9.98 9.50
C ALA A 215 -3.91 10.14 10.96
N ASP A 216 -5.20 9.92 11.25
CA ASP A 216 -5.74 9.94 12.60
C ASP A 216 -5.15 8.81 13.47
N ASP A 217 -4.85 7.66 12.88
CA ASP A 217 -4.16 6.54 13.53
C ASP A 217 -2.64 6.78 13.73
N GLY A 218 -2.06 7.80 13.08
CA GLY A 218 -0.64 8.11 13.14
C GLY A 218 0.20 7.57 11.96
N LEU A 219 -0.45 7.06 10.90
CA LEU A 219 0.18 6.68 9.64
C LEU A 219 0.12 7.80 8.62
N SER A 220 1.27 8.18 8.09
CA SER A 220 1.35 9.10 6.95
C SER A 220 2.19 8.46 5.84
N PRO A 221 1.58 8.00 4.73
CA PRO A 221 2.32 7.49 3.58
C PRO A 221 2.93 8.63 2.76
N GLY A 222 3.87 9.37 3.35
CA GLY A 222 4.54 10.49 2.68
C GLY A 222 3.58 11.63 2.28
N PRO A 223 4.08 12.67 1.59
CA PRO A 223 3.25 13.83 1.27
C PRO A 223 2.09 13.40 0.37
N LEU A 224 0.87 13.51 0.90
CA LEU A 224 -0.30 13.79 0.10
C LEU A 224 0.03 15.11 -0.60
N THR A 225 0.30 15.08 -1.89
CA THR A 225 0.58 16.32 -2.62
C THR A 225 -0.66 17.19 -2.54
N THR A 226 -0.68 18.12 -1.60
CA THR A 226 -1.49 19.33 -1.71
C THR A 226 -0.82 20.16 -2.80
N GLU A 227 -1.49 20.29 -3.94
CA GLU A 227 -1.27 21.44 -4.81
C GLU A 227 -1.55 22.74 -4.05
#